data_AF-A0A914FR04-F1
#
_entry.id   AF-A0A914FR04-F1
#
_cell.length_a   1.000
_cell.length_b   1.000
_cell.length_c   1.000
_cell.angle_alpha   90.00
_cell.angle_beta   90.00
_cell.angle_gamma   90.00
#
_symmetry.space_group_name_H-M   'P 1'
#
loop_
_entity.id
_entity.type
_entity.pdbx_description
1 polymer ?
#
loop_
_entity_poly.entity_id
_entity_poly.type
_entity_poly.pdbx_seq_one_letter_code
_entity_poly.pdbx_strand_id
1 'polypeptide(L)'
;MTLGAFAENWKQQNRERLYNMLSFEFSHTPLMKLIHAPEIMYKLSWVNKFWSKEGQRQSRRLSSDSTINGEYYAPKPNVANFCLLGMAGSYTDFHIDFGGSSVWYHVYSGQKIFYIIQPNEEHFTLFSKWMASPTHSQDFFNELIPSKSMTKVVINPGETVLLPSGYIHSVYTPVDSIVFGGNFIHELNIARQLRVYQIEIDSETDPKFMFPEFEIINWLAAKSIIERTFEAVSPDIIDGYRVLLQHLKLWENREKKKNKNYKGNLQFPDVIKKLERMFKDFDKSMKEDCYDPKPKRKVGKKGAVSSRR
;
A
#
# COMPACT_ATOMS: atom_id res chain seq x y z
N MET A 1 12.88 -25.51 -1.94
CA MET A 1 12.88 -26.28 -3.20
C MET A 1 13.64 -25.48 -4.24
N THR A 2 14.45 -26.11 -5.10
CA THR A 2 15.09 -25.40 -6.23
C THR A 2 14.09 -25.21 -7.37
N LEU A 3 14.29 -24.20 -8.23
CA LEU A 3 13.42 -23.97 -9.39
C LEU A 3 13.40 -25.18 -10.35
N GLY A 4 14.55 -25.84 -10.54
CA GLY A 4 14.64 -27.07 -11.34
C GLY A 4 13.79 -28.20 -10.76
N ALA A 5 13.86 -28.43 -9.44
CA ALA A 5 13.03 -29.44 -8.79
C ALA A 5 11.53 -29.11 -8.90
N PHE A 6 11.15 -27.84 -8.77
CA PHE A 6 9.77 -27.42 -9.00
C PHE A 6 9.31 -27.71 -10.43
N ALA A 7 10.13 -27.38 -11.43
CA ALA A 7 9.83 -27.62 -12.84
C ALA A 7 9.65 -29.11 -13.16
N GLU A 8 10.44 -29.99 -12.55
CA GLU A 8 10.26 -31.44 -12.71
C GLU A 8 8.94 -31.93 -12.10
N ASN A 9 8.57 -31.45 -10.90
CA ASN A 9 7.25 -31.76 -10.32
C ASN A 9 6.11 -31.21 -11.19
N TRP A 10 6.29 -30.02 -11.79
CA TRP A 10 5.29 -29.41 -12.67
C TRP A 10 5.03 -30.26 -13.92
N LYS A 11 6.04 -30.90 -14.51
CA LYS A 11 5.84 -31.68 -15.74
C LYS A 11 5.10 -33.01 -15.52
N GLN A 12 4.96 -33.47 -14.27
CA GLN A 12 4.29 -34.73 -13.96
C GLN A 12 2.78 -34.64 -14.23
N GLN A 13 2.23 -35.69 -14.85
CA GLN A 13 0.78 -35.81 -15.11
C GLN A 13 0.00 -36.19 -13.85
N ASN A 14 0.54 -37.10 -13.03
CA ASN A 14 -0.04 -37.51 -11.76
C ASN A 14 0.80 -36.96 -10.62
N ARG A 15 0.35 -35.85 -10.04
CA ARG A 15 1.06 -35.15 -8.95
C ARG A 15 0.52 -35.60 -7.61
N GLU A 16 1.38 -36.18 -6.77
CA GLU A 16 1.02 -36.55 -5.40
C GLU A 16 0.79 -35.32 -4.51
N ARG A 17 1.46 -34.21 -4.80
CA ARG A 17 1.36 -32.96 -4.07
C ARG A 17 1.23 -31.77 -5.01
N LEU A 18 0.38 -30.83 -4.63
CA LEU A 18 0.26 -29.55 -5.31
C LEU A 18 1.28 -28.56 -4.75
N TYR A 19 2.05 -27.96 -5.64
CA TYR A 19 2.98 -26.88 -5.32
C TYR A 19 2.52 -25.59 -6.00
N ASN A 20 2.59 -24.50 -5.23
CA ASN A 20 2.21 -23.17 -5.67
C ASN A 20 3.37 -22.23 -5.35
N MET A 21 4.07 -21.74 -6.38
CA MET A 21 5.19 -20.82 -6.23
C MET A 21 4.68 -19.40 -6.45
N LEU A 22 4.57 -18.60 -5.38
CA LEU A 22 3.94 -17.28 -5.41
C LEU A 22 4.94 -16.11 -5.31
N SER A 23 6.19 -16.38 -4.91
CA SER A 23 7.11 -15.34 -4.44
C SER A 23 8.47 -15.38 -5.15
N PHE A 24 8.53 -15.86 -6.39
CA PHE A 24 9.77 -15.82 -7.17
C PHE A 24 9.99 -14.42 -7.77
N GLU A 25 10.71 -13.59 -7.03
CA GLU A 25 11.13 -12.24 -7.43
C GLU A 25 12.23 -12.34 -8.49
N PHE A 26 12.06 -11.69 -9.63
CA PHE A 26 12.94 -11.88 -10.79
C PHE A 26 13.70 -10.63 -11.24
N SER A 27 13.64 -9.51 -10.49
CA SER A 27 14.25 -8.23 -10.91
C SER A 27 15.76 -8.33 -11.14
N HIS A 28 16.44 -9.24 -10.45
CA HIS A 28 17.89 -9.46 -10.57
C HIS A 28 18.27 -10.67 -11.43
N THR A 29 17.37 -11.07 -12.34
CA THR A 29 17.58 -12.20 -13.26
C THR A 29 17.50 -11.75 -14.72
N PRO A 30 17.98 -12.55 -15.69
CA PRO A 30 17.81 -12.24 -17.12
C PRO A 30 16.35 -12.07 -17.57
N LEU A 31 15.38 -12.62 -16.83
CA LEU A 31 13.95 -12.52 -17.14
C LEU A 31 13.44 -11.07 -17.10
N MET A 32 14.08 -10.20 -16.30
CA MET A 32 13.76 -8.77 -16.22
C MET A 32 13.95 -8.02 -17.56
N LYS A 33 14.66 -8.61 -18.53
CA LYS A 33 14.81 -8.06 -19.89
C LYS A 33 13.62 -8.33 -20.80
N LEU A 34 12.75 -9.26 -20.41
CA LEU A 34 11.63 -9.74 -21.23
C LEU A 34 10.29 -9.26 -20.68
N ILE A 35 10.16 -9.20 -19.36
CA ILE A 35 8.91 -8.88 -18.67
C ILE A 35 9.05 -7.54 -17.96
N HIS A 36 8.14 -6.62 -18.30
CA HIS A 36 8.05 -5.31 -17.69
C HIS A 36 6.68 -5.13 -17.05
N ALA A 37 6.66 -4.56 -15.85
CA ALA A 37 5.42 -4.21 -15.18
C ALA A 37 4.65 -3.13 -15.98
N PRO A 38 3.32 -3.03 -15.80
CA PRO A 38 2.51 -1.99 -16.43
C PRO A 38 3.03 -0.58 -16.11
N GLU A 39 2.97 0.34 -17.08
CA GLU A 39 3.46 1.71 -16.92
C GLU A 39 2.82 2.43 -15.71
N ILE A 40 1.54 2.14 -15.46
CA ILE A 40 0.80 2.71 -14.31
C ILE A 40 1.43 2.35 -12.96
N MET A 41 2.03 1.17 -12.83
CA MET A 41 2.74 0.78 -11.61
C MET A 41 3.94 1.71 -11.39
N TYR A 42 4.77 1.92 -12.41
CA TYR A 42 5.91 2.83 -12.33
C TYR A 42 5.50 4.28 -12.04
N LYS A 43 4.37 4.71 -12.62
CA LYS A 43 3.79 6.05 -12.41
C LYS A 43 3.19 6.25 -11.02
N LEU A 44 2.79 5.21 -10.30
CA LEU A 44 2.17 5.33 -8.98
C LEU A 44 3.10 4.94 -7.83
N SER A 45 3.97 3.95 -8.05
CA SER A 45 4.83 3.34 -7.04
C SER A 45 5.75 4.35 -6.36
N TRP A 46 5.59 4.47 -5.04
CA TRP A 46 6.49 5.24 -4.20
C TRP A 46 7.92 4.73 -4.25
N VAL A 47 8.12 3.40 -4.28
CA VAL A 47 9.48 2.83 -4.41
C VAL A 47 10.13 3.28 -5.71
N ASN A 48 9.38 3.36 -6.81
CA ASN A 48 9.93 3.85 -8.07
C ASN A 48 10.17 5.36 -8.07
N LYS A 49 9.26 6.14 -7.48
CA LYS A 49 9.36 7.61 -7.43
C LYS A 49 10.45 8.11 -6.46
N PHE A 50 10.48 7.55 -5.26
CA PHE A 50 11.19 8.16 -4.13
C PHE A 50 12.43 7.38 -3.69
N TRP A 51 12.54 6.10 -4.08
CA TRP A 51 13.76 5.31 -3.85
C TRP A 51 14.79 5.52 -4.98
N SER A 52 15.07 6.79 -5.26
CA SER A 52 16.13 7.23 -6.19
C SER A 52 17.52 7.10 -5.54
N LYS A 53 18.59 7.53 -6.24
CA LYS A 53 19.93 7.61 -5.62
C LYS A 53 19.93 8.45 -4.34
N GLU A 54 19.12 9.51 -4.31
CA GLU A 54 18.98 10.36 -3.12
C GLU A 54 18.17 9.68 -2.03
N GLY A 55 17.08 9.00 -2.38
CA GLY A 55 16.32 8.20 -1.41
C GLY A 55 17.14 7.07 -0.79
N GLN A 56 17.98 6.40 -1.58
CA GLN A 56 18.93 5.40 -1.10
C GLN A 56 19.96 6.02 -0.15
N ARG A 57 20.45 7.23 -0.41
CA ARG A 57 21.36 7.93 0.53
C ARG A 57 20.67 8.25 1.84
N GLN A 58 19.38 8.56 1.80
CA GLN A 58 18.57 8.92 2.96
C GLN A 58 18.13 7.70 3.77
N SER A 59 18.09 6.50 3.20
CA SER A 59 17.79 5.27 3.93
C SER A 59 18.93 4.77 4.84
N ARG A 60 19.94 5.62 5.09
CA ARG A 60 21.15 5.34 5.86
C ARG A 60 20.87 5.12 7.35
N ARG A 61 21.00 3.89 7.82
CA ARG A 61 20.90 3.51 9.23
C ARG A 61 22.27 3.41 9.90
N LEU A 62 22.30 3.71 11.19
CA LEU A 62 23.39 3.29 12.07
C LEU A 62 23.18 1.81 12.43
N SER A 63 24.23 1.01 12.37
CA SER A 63 24.19 -0.37 12.84
C SER A 63 23.78 -0.42 14.32
N SER A 64 22.82 -1.28 14.65
CA SER A 64 22.51 -1.64 16.05
C SER A 64 23.42 -2.73 16.60
N ASP A 65 24.21 -3.38 15.73
CA ASP A 65 25.19 -4.39 16.10
C ASP A 65 26.52 -3.69 16.43
N SER A 66 26.95 -3.80 17.69
CA SER A 66 28.20 -3.24 18.19
C SER A 66 29.45 -3.84 17.56
N THR A 67 29.33 -4.93 16.82
CA THR A 67 30.43 -5.57 16.09
C THR A 67 30.58 -5.04 14.66
N ILE A 68 29.53 -4.40 14.11
CA ILE A 68 29.56 -3.77 12.80
C ILE A 68 29.73 -2.27 13.00
N ASN A 69 30.99 -1.81 13.00
CA ASN A 69 31.31 -0.40 12.90
C ASN A 69 30.96 0.10 11.48
N GLY A 70 29.81 0.74 11.31
CA GLY A 70 29.46 1.37 10.04
C GLY A 70 28.03 1.84 9.89
N GLU A 71 27.84 2.79 8.98
CA GLU A 71 26.53 3.15 8.43
C GLU A 71 26.18 2.16 7.32
N TYR A 72 24.95 1.64 7.31
CA TYR A 72 24.44 0.81 6.21
C TYR A 72 23.18 1.44 5.60
N TYR A 73 23.00 1.29 4.29
CA TYR A 73 21.84 1.82 3.59
C TYR A 73 20.77 0.74 3.45
N ALA A 74 19.54 1.04 3.86
CA ALA A 74 18.46 0.08 3.69
C ALA A 74 18.32 -0.34 2.21
N PRO A 75 18.14 -1.63 1.91
CA PRO A 75 18.05 -2.10 0.54
C PRO A 75 16.76 -1.60 -0.11
N LYS A 76 16.82 -1.30 -1.41
CA LYS A 76 15.62 -0.97 -2.18
C LYS A 76 14.65 -2.16 -2.15
N PRO A 77 13.36 -1.96 -1.81
CA PRO A 77 12.37 -3.03 -1.88
C PRO A 77 12.22 -3.55 -3.31
N ASN A 78 12.44 -4.84 -3.51
CA ASN A 78 12.22 -5.53 -4.79
C ASN A 78 10.94 -6.35 -4.68
N VAL A 79 9.81 -5.69 -4.93
CA VAL A 79 8.48 -6.30 -4.81
C VAL A 79 7.62 -6.06 -6.06
N ALA A 80 8.20 -5.45 -7.09
CA ALA A 80 7.47 -5.03 -8.28
C ALA A 80 7.33 -6.11 -9.36
N ASN A 81 8.12 -7.19 -9.27
CA ASN A 81 8.27 -8.19 -10.33
C ASN A 81 8.38 -9.61 -9.76
N PHE A 82 7.25 -10.30 -9.67
CA PHE A 82 7.12 -11.70 -9.30
C PHE A 82 6.65 -12.53 -10.48
N CYS A 83 7.21 -13.73 -10.62
CA CYS A 83 6.67 -14.78 -11.49
C CYS A 83 6.06 -15.86 -10.60
N LEU A 84 4.78 -16.14 -10.84
CA LEU A 84 4.02 -17.10 -10.08
C LEU A 84 3.73 -18.31 -10.95
N LEU A 85 4.03 -19.49 -10.42
CA LEU A 85 3.76 -20.77 -11.06
C LEU A 85 2.81 -21.55 -10.15
N GLY A 86 1.55 -21.68 -10.55
CA GLY A 86 0.54 -22.40 -9.77
C GLY A 86 0.03 -23.64 -10.49
N MET A 87 0.18 -24.80 -9.87
CA MET A 87 -0.41 -26.05 -10.35
C MET A 87 -1.94 -26.00 -10.26
N ALA A 88 -2.64 -26.64 -11.19
CA ALA A 88 -4.09 -26.81 -11.15
C ALA A 88 -4.52 -27.40 -9.79
N GLY A 89 -5.58 -26.83 -9.20
CA GLY A 89 -6.03 -27.14 -7.85
C GLY A 89 -5.37 -26.32 -6.75
N SER A 90 -4.33 -25.53 -7.02
CA SER A 90 -3.69 -24.69 -6.00
C SER A 90 -4.64 -23.62 -5.47
N TYR A 91 -4.64 -23.42 -4.16
CA TYR A 91 -5.42 -22.42 -3.45
C TYR A 91 -4.51 -21.60 -2.52
N THR A 92 -4.67 -20.29 -2.55
CA THR A 92 -4.10 -19.35 -1.57
C THR A 92 -5.27 -18.75 -0.81
N ASP A 93 -5.28 -18.94 0.51
CA ASP A 93 -6.42 -18.54 1.34
C ASP A 93 -6.54 -17.01 1.48
N PHE A 94 -7.62 -16.55 2.13
CA PHE A 94 -7.89 -15.13 2.28
C PHE A 94 -6.72 -14.39 2.95
N HIS A 95 -6.26 -13.33 2.28
CA HIS A 95 -5.20 -12.47 2.77
C HIS A 95 -5.39 -11.04 2.26
N ILE A 96 -4.62 -10.12 2.84
CA ILE A 96 -4.40 -8.78 2.33
C ILE A 96 -2.94 -8.71 1.90
N ASP A 97 -2.67 -8.12 0.74
CA ASP A 97 -1.29 -7.96 0.27
C ASP A 97 -0.45 -7.12 1.24
N PHE A 98 0.81 -7.52 1.40
CA PHE A 98 1.70 -6.99 2.42
C PHE A 98 1.88 -5.46 2.33
N GLY A 99 1.94 -4.80 3.48
CA GLY A 99 1.95 -3.35 3.64
C GLY A 99 0.69 -2.65 3.11
N GLY A 100 -0.39 -3.39 2.87
CA GLY A 100 -1.58 -2.89 2.19
C GLY A 100 -1.31 -2.44 0.76
N SER A 101 -0.33 -3.04 0.10
CA SER A 101 0.02 -2.69 -1.28
C SER A 101 -1.13 -2.93 -2.26
N SER A 102 -1.12 -2.18 -3.36
CA SER A 102 -1.87 -2.57 -4.55
C SER A 102 -1.04 -3.55 -5.35
N VAL A 103 -1.70 -4.44 -6.10
CA VAL A 103 -1.03 -5.46 -6.93
C VAL A 103 -1.46 -5.34 -8.39
N TRP A 104 -0.50 -5.50 -9.30
CA TRP A 104 -0.78 -5.80 -10.70
C TRP A 104 -0.59 -7.30 -10.93
N TYR A 105 -1.47 -7.91 -11.71
CA TYR A 105 -1.51 -9.36 -11.87
C TYR A 105 -1.93 -9.73 -13.30
N HIS A 106 -1.02 -10.32 -14.06
CA HIS A 106 -1.19 -10.66 -15.48
C HIS A 106 -1.06 -12.16 -15.69
N VAL A 107 -2.13 -12.80 -16.18
CA VAL A 107 -2.11 -14.23 -16.50
C VAL A 107 -1.50 -14.42 -17.89
N TYR A 108 -0.25 -14.90 -17.95
CA TYR A 108 0.40 -15.22 -19.22
C TYR A 108 -0.19 -16.50 -19.84
N SER A 109 -0.36 -17.54 -19.02
CA SER A 109 -1.01 -18.80 -19.41
C SER A 109 -1.78 -19.40 -18.25
N GLY A 110 -2.78 -20.23 -18.56
CA GLY A 110 -3.63 -20.87 -17.55
C GLY A 110 -4.85 -20.02 -17.18
N GLN A 111 -5.28 -20.04 -15.93
CA GLN A 111 -6.41 -19.24 -15.44
C GLN A 111 -6.29 -19.08 -13.92
N LYS A 112 -6.70 -17.92 -13.42
CA LYS A 112 -6.83 -17.65 -11.98
C LYS A 112 -8.23 -17.18 -11.66
N ILE A 113 -8.71 -17.55 -10.48
CA ILE A 113 -9.98 -17.08 -9.95
C ILE A 113 -9.70 -16.38 -8.63
N PHE A 114 -9.96 -15.08 -8.59
CA PHE A 114 -9.87 -14.28 -7.39
C PHE A 114 -11.23 -14.22 -6.73
N TYR A 115 -11.27 -14.37 -5.42
CA TYR A 115 -12.43 -14.12 -4.60
C TYR A 115 -12.14 -12.91 -3.75
N ILE A 116 -12.72 -11.76 -4.10
CA ILE A 116 -12.36 -10.47 -3.52
C ILE A 116 -13.47 -9.94 -2.61
N ILE A 117 -13.06 -9.29 -1.52
CA ILE A 117 -13.93 -8.62 -0.55
C ILE A 117 -13.43 -7.19 -0.42
N GLN A 118 -14.34 -6.23 -0.64
CA GLN A 118 -13.99 -4.81 -0.58
C GLN A 118 -13.56 -4.40 0.84
N PRO A 119 -12.48 -3.62 1.01
CA PRO A 119 -12.03 -3.20 2.33
C PRO A 119 -13.00 -2.22 3.00
N ASN A 120 -13.30 -2.47 4.26
CA ASN A 120 -13.90 -1.54 5.21
C ASN A 120 -13.47 -1.94 6.65
N GLU A 121 -13.75 -1.09 7.65
CA GLU A 121 -13.31 -1.38 9.03
C GLU A 121 -13.99 -2.61 9.66
N GLU A 122 -15.23 -2.93 9.27
CA GLU A 122 -15.92 -4.14 9.72
C GLU A 122 -15.19 -5.39 9.20
N HIS A 123 -14.91 -5.44 7.90
CA HIS A 123 -14.19 -6.53 7.26
C HIS A 123 -12.77 -6.67 7.79
N PHE A 124 -12.05 -5.56 8.05
CA PHE A 124 -10.73 -5.63 8.69
C PHE A 124 -10.80 -6.18 10.10
N THR A 125 -11.79 -5.77 10.90
CA THR A 125 -11.98 -6.29 12.25
C THR A 125 -12.28 -7.78 12.23
N LEU A 126 -13.15 -8.24 11.32
CA LEU A 126 -13.45 -9.66 11.14
C LEU A 126 -12.22 -10.44 10.66
N PHE A 127 -11.47 -9.89 9.69
CA PHE A 127 -10.26 -10.51 9.16
C PHE A 127 -9.19 -10.69 10.24
N SER A 128 -8.92 -9.67 11.06
CA SER A 128 -7.97 -9.79 12.17
C SER A 128 -8.41 -10.83 13.20
N LYS A 129 -9.70 -10.90 13.53
CA LYS A 129 -10.25 -11.93 14.43
C LYS A 129 -10.11 -13.34 13.84
N TRP A 130 -10.39 -13.49 12.55
CA TRP A 130 -10.22 -14.75 11.84
C TRP A 130 -8.76 -15.18 11.81
N MET A 131 -7.82 -14.31 11.42
CA MET A 131 -6.38 -14.61 11.43
C MET A 131 -5.85 -15.02 12.81
N ALA A 132 -6.38 -14.41 13.88
CA ALA A 132 -6.02 -14.74 15.26
C ALA A 132 -6.66 -16.06 15.77
N SER A 133 -7.61 -16.63 15.03
CA SER A 133 -8.28 -17.87 15.42
C SER A 133 -7.34 -19.07 15.28
N PRO A 134 -7.22 -19.95 16.30
CA PRO A 134 -6.49 -21.20 16.18
C PRO A 134 -7.05 -22.14 15.10
N THR A 135 -8.32 -21.98 14.71
CA THR A 135 -9.02 -22.80 13.72
C THR A 135 -9.17 -22.10 12.37
N HIS A 136 -8.52 -20.96 12.13
CA HIS A 136 -8.75 -20.16 10.92
C HIS A 136 -8.60 -20.97 9.62
N SER A 137 -7.67 -21.93 9.59
CA SER A 137 -7.44 -22.81 8.43
C SER A 137 -8.58 -23.80 8.13
N GLN A 138 -9.55 -23.93 9.03
CA GLN A 138 -10.76 -24.74 8.89
C GLN A 138 -12.00 -23.88 8.60
N ASP A 139 -11.93 -22.57 8.84
CA ASP A 139 -13.05 -21.64 8.73
C ASP A 139 -12.95 -20.82 7.45
N PHE A 140 -13.91 -20.97 6.53
CA PHE A 140 -13.93 -20.19 5.30
C PHE A 140 -14.36 -18.73 5.59
N PHE A 141 -13.42 -17.78 5.51
CA PHE A 141 -13.60 -16.39 5.98
C PHE A 141 -14.90 -15.72 5.50
N ASN A 142 -15.32 -15.93 4.25
CA ASN A 142 -16.54 -15.33 3.72
C ASN A 142 -17.82 -15.74 4.48
N GLU A 143 -17.85 -16.91 5.12
CA GLU A 143 -18.98 -17.33 5.96
C GLU A 143 -19.07 -16.54 7.27
N LEU A 144 -17.98 -15.88 7.67
CA LEU A 144 -17.93 -15.01 8.86
C LEU A 144 -18.39 -13.58 8.57
N ILE A 145 -18.54 -13.22 7.29
CA ILE A 145 -19.00 -11.89 6.87
C ILE A 145 -20.53 -11.91 6.79
N PRO A 146 -21.25 -11.10 7.60
CA PRO A 146 -22.72 -11.12 7.61
C PRO A 146 -23.36 -10.88 6.24
N SER A 147 -22.75 -10.01 5.43
CA SER A 147 -23.23 -9.68 4.09
C SER A 147 -22.85 -10.68 3.00
N LYS A 148 -21.92 -11.61 3.29
CA LYS A 148 -21.29 -12.51 2.30
C LYS A 148 -20.87 -11.78 1.01
N SER A 149 -20.24 -10.60 1.17
CA SER A 149 -19.95 -9.63 0.11
C SER A 149 -18.83 -10.02 -0.88
N MET A 150 -18.42 -11.28 -0.89
CA MET A 150 -17.37 -11.79 -1.77
C MET A 150 -17.80 -11.80 -3.24
N THR A 151 -16.93 -11.25 -4.09
CA THR A 151 -17.09 -11.24 -5.55
C THR A 151 -16.09 -12.18 -6.21
N LYS A 152 -16.56 -13.01 -7.14
CA LYS A 152 -15.72 -13.89 -7.96
C LYS A 152 -15.24 -13.13 -9.20
N VAL A 153 -13.93 -13.13 -9.44
CA VAL A 153 -13.27 -12.54 -10.60
C VAL A 153 -12.46 -13.62 -11.30
N VAL A 154 -12.87 -13.98 -12.52
CA VAL A 154 -12.11 -14.93 -13.37
C VAL A 154 -11.13 -14.13 -14.22
N ILE A 155 -9.87 -14.57 -14.23
CA ILE A 155 -8.77 -13.93 -14.97
C ILE A 155 -8.21 -14.96 -15.95
N ASN A 156 -8.46 -14.73 -17.23
CA ASN A 156 -8.08 -15.58 -18.36
C ASN A 156 -6.69 -15.20 -18.92
N PRO A 157 -6.08 -16.03 -19.78
CA PRO A 157 -4.83 -15.69 -20.44
C PRO A 157 -4.91 -14.36 -21.19
N GLY A 158 -3.89 -13.52 -21.01
CA GLY A 158 -3.80 -12.18 -21.57
C GLY A 158 -4.51 -11.09 -20.77
N GLU A 159 -5.32 -11.45 -19.76
CA GLU A 159 -5.99 -10.47 -18.90
C GLU A 159 -5.08 -9.98 -17.77
N THR A 160 -5.27 -8.72 -17.40
CA THR A 160 -4.55 -8.06 -16.30
C THR A 160 -5.55 -7.51 -15.29
N VAL A 161 -5.34 -7.81 -14.01
CA VAL A 161 -6.05 -7.20 -12.89
C VAL A 161 -5.13 -6.23 -12.17
N LEU A 162 -5.68 -5.07 -11.80
CA LEU A 162 -5.11 -4.15 -10.82
C LEU A 162 -5.99 -4.21 -9.58
N LEU A 163 -5.51 -4.87 -8.52
CA LEU A 163 -6.24 -4.97 -7.26
C LEU A 163 -5.81 -3.81 -6.35
N PRO A 164 -6.73 -2.92 -5.93
CA PRO A 164 -6.40 -1.80 -5.07
C PRO A 164 -5.99 -2.23 -3.66
N SER A 165 -5.27 -1.33 -2.98
CA SER A 165 -4.90 -1.45 -1.57
C SER A 165 -6.02 -1.98 -0.69
N GLY A 166 -5.68 -2.95 0.15
CA GLY A 166 -6.48 -3.46 1.27
C GLY A 166 -7.58 -4.46 0.93
N TYR A 167 -7.79 -4.81 -0.35
CA TYR A 167 -8.76 -5.85 -0.69
C TYR A 167 -8.35 -7.20 -0.06
N ILE A 168 -9.27 -7.77 0.72
CA ILE A 168 -9.12 -9.12 1.25
C ILE A 168 -9.46 -10.07 0.12
N HIS A 169 -8.59 -11.03 -0.18
CA HIS A 169 -8.82 -11.93 -1.29
C HIS A 169 -8.20 -13.31 -1.11
N SER A 170 -8.84 -14.32 -1.71
CA SER A 170 -8.27 -15.66 -1.90
C SER A 170 -8.15 -15.97 -3.40
N VAL A 171 -7.27 -16.89 -3.77
CA VAL A 171 -6.95 -17.20 -5.16
C VAL A 171 -6.99 -18.69 -5.41
N TYR A 172 -7.83 -19.11 -6.36
CA TYR A 172 -7.89 -20.48 -6.85
C TYR A 172 -7.28 -20.58 -8.26
N THR A 173 -6.57 -21.68 -8.49
CA THR A 173 -5.88 -21.97 -9.76
C THR A 173 -6.54 -23.18 -10.43
N PRO A 174 -7.58 -22.99 -11.27
CA PRO A 174 -8.27 -24.11 -11.93
C PRO A 174 -7.41 -24.84 -12.96
N VAL A 175 -6.46 -24.14 -13.58
CA VAL A 175 -5.56 -24.68 -14.62
C VAL A 175 -4.14 -24.29 -14.28
N ASP A 176 -3.17 -25.15 -14.60
CA ASP A 176 -1.74 -24.84 -14.52
C ASP A 176 -1.45 -23.45 -15.11
N SER A 177 -0.88 -22.56 -14.30
CA SER A 177 -0.81 -21.15 -14.63
C SER A 177 0.57 -20.55 -14.43
N ILE A 178 0.98 -19.75 -15.41
CA ILE A 178 2.13 -18.85 -15.34
C ILE A 178 1.58 -17.43 -15.27
N VAL A 179 1.96 -16.70 -14.25
CA VAL A 179 1.48 -15.34 -14.00
C VAL A 179 2.67 -14.44 -13.70
N PHE A 180 2.62 -13.21 -14.20
CA PHE A 180 3.49 -12.13 -13.75
C PHE A 180 2.71 -11.12 -12.92
N GLY A 181 3.29 -10.65 -11.83
CA GLY A 181 2.65 -9.64 -11.01
C GLY A 181 3.63 -8.87 -10.14
N GLY A 182 3.11 -7.98 -9.32
CA GLY A 182 3.93 -7.24 -8.38
C GLY A 182 3.17 -6.18 -7.60
N ASN A 183 3.78 -5.79 -6.50
CA ASN A 183 3.19 -4.95 -5.48
C ASN A 183 3.76 -3.53 -5.54
N PHE A 184 2.92 -2.56 -5.22
CA PHE A 184 3.33 -1.16 -5.13
C PHE A 184 2.48 -0.39 -4.12
N ILE A 185 3.13 0.54 -3.43
CA ILE A 185 2.53 1.51 -2.50
C ILE A 185 2.41 2.85 -3.22
N HIS A 186 1.33 3.59 -3.01
CA HIS A 186 1.06 4.83 -3.74
C HIS A 186 0.27 5.85 -2.89
N GLU A 187 0.03 7.03 -3.46
CA GLU A 187 -0.61 8.15 -2.75
C GLU A 187 -2.14 8.08 -2.67
N LEU A 188 -2.78 7.30 -3.53
CA LEU A 188 -4.25 7.29 -3.66
C LEU A 188 -5.00 6.70 -2.44
N ASN A 189 -4.36 5.90 -1.59
CA ASN A 189 -5.02 5.19 -0.48
C ASN A 189 -4.10 5.09 0.76
N ILE A 190 -3.42 6.18 1.12
CA ILE A 190 -2.41 6.18 2.19
C ILE A 190 -2.95 5.69 3.53
N ALA A 191 -4.14 6.17 3.91
CA ALA A 191 -4.78 5.76 5.17
C ALA A 191 -5.02 4.26 5.22
N ARG A 192 -5.44 3.64 4.10
CA ARG A 192 -5.68 2.20 4.02
C ARG A 192 -4.38 1.40 4.06
N GLN A 193 -3.34 1.82 3.35
CA GLN A 193 -2.02 1.18 3.40
C GLN A 193 -1.48 1.17 4.84
N LEU A 194 -1.58 2.31 5.55
CA LEU A 194 -1.17 2.41 6.95
C LEU A 194 -2.05 1.56 7.89
N ARG A 195 -3.36 1.49 7.63
CA ARG A 195 -4.26 0.64 8.40
C ARG A 195 -3.89 -0.85 8.29
N VAL A 196 -3.61 -1.34 7.08
CA VAL A 196 -3.17 -2.73 6.87
C VAL A 196 -1.82 -2.98 7.52
N TYR A 197 -0.86 -2.05 7.37
CA TYR A 197 0.42 -2.16 8.07
C TYR A 197 0.24 -2.27 9.59
N GLN A 198 -0.70 -1.53 10.18
CA GLN A 198 -1.01 -1.68 11.60
C GLN A 198 -1.64 -3.05 11.93
N ILE A 199 -2.51 -3.59 11.08
CA ILE A 199 -3.03 -4.96 11.24
C ILE A 199 -1.89 -5.97 11.24
N GLU A 200 -0.93 -5.86 10.32
CA GLU A 200 0.22 -6.76 10.26
C GLU A 200 1.06 -6.73 11.54
N ILE A 201 1.30 -5.52 12.08
CA ILE A 201 2.02 -5.32 13.34
C ILE A 201 1.24 -5.91 14.52
N ASP A 202 -0.06 -5.62 14.63
CA ASP A 202 -0.92 -6.11 15.71
C ASP A 202 -1.08 -7.64 15.66
N SER A 203 -0.98 -8.23 14.47
CA SER A 203 -1.04 -9.68 14.24
C SER A 203 0.33 -10.37 14.36
N GLU A 204 1.38 -9.65 14.75
CA GLU A 204 2.76 -10.15 14.86
C GLU A 204 3.24 -10.88 13.60
N THR A 205 2.87 -10.33 12.42
CA THR A 205 3.25 -10.91 11.12
C THR A 205 4.77 -10.98 11.01
N ASP A 206 5.31 -12.15 10.61
CA ASP A 206 6.75 -12.32 10.44
C ASP A 206 7.28 -11.24 9.46
N PRO A 207 8.33 -10.48 9.83
CA PRO A 207 8.86 -9.39 9.01
C PRO A 207 9.20 -9.77 7.56
N LYS A 208 9.50 -11.04 7.28
CA LYS A 208 9.76 -11.52 5.91
C LYS A 208 8.52 -11.52 5.01
N PHE A 209 7.33 -11.49 5.61
CA PHE A 209 6.04 -11.40 4.92
C PHE A 209 5.46 -9.99 4.92
N MET A 210 6.12 -9.03 5.57
CA MET A 210 5.73 -7.62 5.55
C MET A 210 6.43 -6.88 4.41
N PHE A 211 5.90 -5.71 4.04
CA PHE A 211 6.54 -4.86 3.02
C PHE A 211 7.94 -4.41 3.48
N PRO A 212 9.02 -4.73 2.74
CA PRO A 212 10.37 -4.35 3.13
C PRO A 212 10.51 -2.83 3.22
N GLU A 213 11.08 -2.34 4.31
CA GLU A 213 11.36 -0.92 4.50
C GLU A 213 10.13 0.01 4.37
N PHE A 214 8.96 -0.50 4.77
CA PHE A 214 7.68 0.22 4.72
C PHE A 214 7.74 1.62 5.35
N GLU A 215 8.29 1.72 6.57
CA GLU A 215 8.38 3.02 7.24
C GLU A 215 9.32 3.98 6.51
N ILE A 216 10.46 3.50 6.00
CA ILE A 216 11.42 4.34 5.25
C ILE A 216 10.75 4.90 3.99
N ILE A 217 10.04 4.07 3.21
CA ILE A 217 9.41 4.57 1.99
C ILE A 217 8.32 5.59 2.31
N ASN A 218 7.61 5.45 3.43
CA ASN A 218 6.65 6.44 3.92
C ASN A 218 7.34 7.76 4.34
N TRP A 219 8.51 7.70 4.98
CA TRP A 219 9.31 8.89 5.29
C TRP A 219 9.83 9.60 4.03
N LEU A 220 10.28 8.85 3.02
CA LEU A 220 10.68 9.39 1.72
C LEU A 220 9.50 10.05 1.00
N ALA A 221 8.33 9.42 1.01
CA ALA A 221 7.10 9.98 0.45
C ALA A 221 6.70 11.27 1.18
N ALA A 222 6.72 11.28 2.52
CA ALA A 222 6.45 12.45 3.35
C ALA A 222 7.34 13.64 3.00
N LYS A 223 8.64 13.38 2.77
CA LYS A 223 9.58 14.41 2.34
C LYS A 223 9.17 15.01 0.99
N SER A 224 8.84 14.16 0.01
CA SER A 224 8.40 14.63 -1.32
C SER A 224 7.07 15.39 -1.25
N ILE A 225 6.15 15.02 -0.36
CA ILE A 225 4.87 15.71 -0.18
C ILE A 225 5.07 17.17 0.27
N ILE A 226 6.05 17.44 1.15
CA ILE A 226 6.35 18.80 1.63
C ILE A 226 6.75 19.76 0.48
N GLU A 227 7.30 19.21 -0.60
CA GLU A 227 7.80 19.98 -1.75
C GLU A 227 6.68 20.31 -2.77
N ARG A 228 5.43 19.88 -2.52
CA ARG A 228 4.29 20.03 -3.45
C ARG A 228 3.33 21.16 -3.03
N THR A 229 2.69 21.76 -4.02
CA THR A 229 1.52 22.63 -3.83
C THR A 229 0.23 21.81 -3.84
N PHE A 230 -0.72 22.13 -2.95
CA PHE A 230 -1.97 21.36 -2.77
C PHE A 230 -3.14 21.77 -3.65
N GLU A 231 -2.96 22.79 -4.49
CA GLU A 231 -4.04 23.40 -5.28
C GLU A 231 -4.74 22.42 -6.24
N ALA A 232 -4.10 21.29 -6.58
CA ALA A 232 -4.64 20.26 -7.47
C ALA A 232 -4.76 18.86 -6.83
N VAL A 233 -4.72 18.76 -5.50
CA VAL A 233 -4.78 17.46 -4.78
C VAL A 233 -6.20 17.23 -4.26
N SER A 234 -6.75 16.03 -4.47
CA SER A 234 -8.11 15.71 -4.01
C SER A 234 -8.19 15.66 -2.47
N PRO A 235 -9.37 15.97 -1.88
CA PRO A 235 -9.57 15.92 -0.42
C PRO A 235 -9.17 14.58 0.21
N ASP A 236 -9.52 13.46 -0.42
CA ASP A 236 -9.18 12.11 0.07
C ASP A 236 -7.66 11.88 0.19
N ILE A 237 -6.88 12.42 -0.75
CA ILE A 237 -5.42 12.32 -0.71
C ILE A 237 -4.86 13.20 0.40
N ILE A 238 -5.43 14.40 0.61
CA ILE A 238 -5.04 15.30 1.71
C ILE A 238 -5.31 14.63 3.07
N ASP A 239 -6.45 13.96 3.23
CA ASP A 239 -6.76 13.18 4.42
C ASP A 239 -5.75 12.04 4.61
N GLY A 240 -5.39 11.35 3.52
CA GLY A 240 -4.30 10.39 3.51
C GLY A 240 -2.97 10.97 4.03
N TYR A 241 -2.60 12.18 3.63
CA TYR A 241 -1.40 12.85 4.13
C TYR A 241 -1.50 13.22 5.62
N ARG A 242 -2.69 13.55 6.13
CA ARG A 242 -2.90 13.78 7.57
C ARG A 242 -2.73 12.50 8.37
N VAL A 243 -3.25 11.37 7.87
CA VAL A 243 -3.06 10.06 8.51
C VAL A 243 -1.58 9.65 8.47
N LEU A 244 -0.87 9.93 7.39
CA LEU A 244 0.59 9.74 7.33
C LEU A 244 1.29 10.56 8.42
N LEU A 245 0.99 11.84 8.55
CA LEU A 245 1.59 12.69 9.59
C LEU A 245 1.37 12.13 11.01
N GLN A 246 0.19 11.57 11.29
CA GLN A 246 -0.07 10.90 12.57
C GLN A 246 0.85 9.70 12.76
N HIS A 247 1.02 8.85 11.75
CA HIS A 247 1.90 7.68 11.82
C HIS A 247 3.38 8.05 11.95
N LEU A 248 3.85 9.08 11.23
CA LEU A 248 5.23 9.58 11.37
C LEU A 248 5.52 10.01 12.82
N LYS A 249 4.58 10.71 13.47
CA LYS A 249 4.70 11.09 14.88
C LYS A 249 4.70 9.88 15.81
N LEU A 250 3.86 8.88 15.54
CA LEU A 250 3.83 7.63 16.30
C LEU A 250 5.17 6.90 16.21
N TRP A 251 5.74 6.77 15.01
CA TRP A 251 7.04 6.13 14.80
C TRP A 251 8.18 6.93 15.44
N GLU A 252 8.19 8.26 15.33
CA GLU A 252 9.19 9.09 16.00
C GLU A 252 9.10 8.94 17.53
N ASN A 253 7.89 8.92 18.09
CA ASN A 253 7.68 8.71 19.52
C ASN A 253 8.08 7.30 19.97
N ARG A 254 7.87 6.28 19.12
CA ARG A 254 8.33 4.91 19.38
C ARG A 254 9.85 4.86 19.52
N GLU A 255 10.59 5.53 18.64
CA GLU A 255 12.05 5.58 18.71
C GLU A 255 12.57 6.41 19.91
N LYS A 256 11.90 7.53 20.25
CA LYS A 256 12.17 8.30 21.48
C LYS A 256 12.00 7.45 22.75
N LYS A 257 10.98 6.58 22.79
CA LYS A 257 10.75 5.68 23.93
C LYS A 257 11.80 4.57 24.01
N LYS A 258 12.26 4.04 22.87
CA LYS A 258 13.32 3.02 22.81
C LYS A 258 14.68 3.56 23.22
N ASN A 259 15.01 4.79 22.82
CA ASN A 259 16.30 5.42 23.11
C ASN A 259 16.11 6.82 23.70
N LYS A 260 16.35 6.98 25.01
CA LYS A 260 16.23 8.27 25.72
C LYS A 260 17.17 9.36 25.16
N ASN A 261 18.25 8.98 24.49
CA ASN A 261 19.20 9.89 23.84
C ASN A 261 18.86 10.15 22.36
N TYR A 262 17.70 9.71 21.88
CA TYR A 262 17.26 9.90 20.50
C TYR A 262 17.12 11.40 20.17
N LYS A 263 17.93 11.88 19.22
CA LYS A 263 17.98 13.29 18.79
C LYS A 263 17.02 13.62 17.64
N GLY A 264 16.05 12.75 17.36
CA GLY A 264 15.16 12.89 16.21
C GLY A 264 15.58 12.04 15.02
N ASN A 265 14.73 11.97 14.01
CA ASN A 265 15.01 11.25 12.77
C ASN A 265 16.00 12.04 11.91
N LEU A 266 17.31 11.80 12.11
CA LEU A 266 18.38 12.54 11.44
C LEU A 266 18.36 12.38 9.90
N GLN A 267 17.78 11.29 9.39
CA GLN A 267 17.60 11.07 7.95
C GLN A 267 16.51 11.97 7.36
N PHE A 268 15.53 12.36 8.19
CA PHE A 268 14.33 13.09 7.78
C PHE A 268 14.10 14.32 8.69
N PRO A 269 15.06 15.26 8.76
CA PRO A 269 15.00 16.39 9.68
C PRO A 269 13.82 17.30 9.35
N ASP A 270 13.11 17.71 10.39
CA ASP A 270 11.97 18.64 10.34
C ASP A 270 10.80 18.21 9.45
N VAL A 271 10.76 16.99 8.91
CA VAL A 271 9.67 16.50 8.03
C VAL A 271 8.31 16.64 8.73
N ILE A 272 8.20 16.18 9.98
CA ILE A 272 6.97 16.33 10.79
C ILE A 272 6.59 17.80 10.94
N LYS A 273 7.52 18.67 11.35
CA LYS A 273 7.24 20.10 11.59
C LYS A 273 6.82 20.82 10.32
N LYS A 274 7.45 20.50 9.19
CA LYS A 274 7.13 21.08 7.88
C LYS A 274 5.75 20.63 7.41
N LEU A 275 5.43 19.34 7.53
CA LEU A 275 4.08 18.84 7.23
C LEU A 275 3.01 19.51 8.11
N GLU A 276 3.27 19.65 9.42
CA GLU A 276 2.36 20.35 10.33
C GLU A 276 2.12 21.81 9.92
N ARG A 277 3.18 22.54 9.58
CA ARG A 277 3.06 23.93 9.11
C ARG A 277 2.26 24.00 7.81
N MET A 278 2.59 23.14 6.86
CA MET A 278 1.92 23.03 5.57
C MET A 278 0.41 22.76 5.72
N PHE A 279 -0.02 21.87 6.63
CA PHE A 279 -1.45 21.69 6.91
C PHE A 279 -2.10 22.87 7.62
N LYS A 280 -1.40 23.54 8.54
CA LYS A 280 -1.91 24.77 9.18
C LYS A 280 -2.17 25.88 8.16
N ASP A 281 -1.25 26.04 7.20
CA ASP A 281 -1.36 27.03 6.13
C ASP A 281 -2.51 26.67 5.18
N PHE A 282 -2.63 25.39 4.81
CA PHE A 282 -3.77 24.88 4.02
C PHE A 282 -5.12 25.12 4.72
N ASP A 283 -5.24 24.75 5.99
CA ASP A 283 -6.46 24.93 6.79
C ASP A 283 -6.84 26.41 6.96
N LYS A 284 -5.86 27.30 6.96
CA LYS A 284 -6.08 28.75 6.99
C LYS A 284 -6.62 29.25 5.64
N SER A 285 -6.01 28.85 4.53
CA SER A 285 -6.47 29.24 3.18
C SER A 285 -7.91 28.81 2.90
N MET A 286 -8.28 27.58 3.26
CA MET A 286 -9.65 27.07 3.10
C MET A 286 -10.69 27.85 3.91
N LYS A 287 -10.31 28.40 5.07
CA LYS A 287 -11.20 29.25 5.87
C LYS A 287 -11.36 30.66 5.29
N GLU A 288 -10.34 31.17 4.61
CA GLU A 288 -10.36 32.47 3.95
C GLU A 288 -11.20 32.42 2.65
N ASP A 289 -11.12 31.33 1.88
CA ASP A 289 -11.94 31.10 0.68
C ASP A 289 -13.43 30.89 0.98
N CYS A 290 -13.76 30.33 2.16
CA CYS A 290 -15.15 30.17 2.60
C CYS A 290 -15.81 31.47 3.13
N TYR A 291 -15.10 32.60 3.15
CA TYR A 291 -15.64 33.86 3.66
C TYR A 291 -16.46 34.60 2.58
N ASP A 292 -17.79 34.46 2.64
CA ASP A 292 -18.75 35.23 1.84
C ASP A 292 -18.69 36.73 2.24
N PRO A 293 -18.33 37.66 1.33
CA PRO A 293 -18.30 39.08 1.67
C PRO A 293 -19.72 39.57 1.98
N LYS A 294 -19.97 39.85 3.26
CA LYS A 294 -21.24 40.40 3.79
C LYS A 294 -21.89 41.40 2.81
N PRO A 295 -23.21 41.32 2.56
CA PRO A 295 -23.87 42.19 1.59
C PRO A 295 -23.73 43.65 2.00
N LYS A 296 -23.13 44.46 1.12
CA LYS A 296 -23.03 45.91 1.28
C LYS A 296 -24.43 46.49 1.49
N ARG A 297 -24.63 47.17 2.62
CA ARG A 297 -25.86 47.93 2.94
C ARG A 297 -26.26 48.80 1.74
N LYS A 298 -27.46 48.56 1.18
CA LYS A 298 -28.05 49.40 0.14
C LYS A 298 -28.20 50.83 0.67
N VAL A 299 -27.53 51.78 0.02
CA VAL A 299 -27.75 53.23 0.20
C VAL A 299 -29.17 53.54 -0.29
N GLY A 300 -29.99 54.10 0.60
CA GLY A 300 -31.37 54.44 0.32
C GLY A 300 -31.49 55.53 -0.75
N LYS A 301 -32.11 55.20 -1.89
CA LYS A 301 -32.70 56.20 -2.81
C LYS A 301 -34.09 56.56 -2.27
N LYS A 302 -34.25 57.77 -1.72
CA LYS A 302 -35.57 58.38 -1.53
C LYS A 302 -36.10 58.76 -2.92
N GLY A 303 -37.10 58.00 -3.39
CA GLY A 303 -37.88 58.33 -4.57
C GLY A 303 -38.91 59.41 -4.25
N ALA A 304 -38.98 60.42 -5.13
CA ALA A 304 -40.12 61.32 -5.23
C ALA A 304 -41.31 60.54 -5.80
N VAL A 305 -42.48 60.66 -5.18
CA VAL A 305 -43.76 60.26 -5.76
C VAL A 305 -44.59 61.52 -5.91
N SER A 306 -44.80 61.92 -7.16
CA SER A 306 -45.85 62.83 -7.56
C SER A 306 -47.19 62.09 -7.48
N SER A 307 -48.20 62.68 -6.86
CA SER A 307 -49.58 62.32 -7.18
C SER A 307 -50.51 63.51 -6.98
N ARG A 308 -51.27 63.79 -8.06
CA ARG A 308 -52.67 64.22 -8.14
C ARG A 308 -52.96 65.66 -8.62
N ARG A 309 -53.76 65.62 -9.70
CA ARG A 309 -54.70 66.59 -10.29
C ARG A 309 -54.12 67.59 -11.26
#